data_AF-A0A1R3UEW2-F1
#
_entry.id   AF-A0A1R3UEW2-F1
#
_cell.length_a   1.000
_cell.length_b   1.000
_cell.length_c   1.000
_cell.angle_alpha   90.00
_cell.angle_beta   90.00
_cell.angle_gamma   90.00
#
_symmetry.space_group_name_H-M   'P 1'
#
loop_
_entity.id
_entity.type
_entity.pdbx_description
1 polymer ?
#
loop_
_entity_poly.entity_id
_entity_poly.type
_entity_poly.pdbx_seq_one_letter_code
_entity_poly.pdbx_strand_id
1 'polypeptide(L)'
;MTTEPSVPIADRETLTAWAREQGVRVRISFEDWDSITYEALSTGPDGTPLVERYRCVLPASLALRRLRLSYVVGLCHDAGGAACNHVRRVVPPVLSASESAARHDVALVAAALVESERRAVCGATVDNLTVYTVQRAQDWQPF
;
A
#
# COMPACT_ATOMS: atom_id res chain seq x y z
N MET A 1 26.62 -17.52 17.51
CA MET A 1 27.08 -16.53 16.51
C MET A 1 26.22 -15.30 16.68
N THR A 2 26.83 -14.18 17.05
CA THR A 2 26.18 -12.88 17.17
C THR A 2 25.78 -12.39 15.78
N THR A 3 24.48 -12.27 15.52
CA THR A 3 23.95 -11.59 14.34
C THR A 3 24.39 -10.14 14.45
N GLU A 4 25.42 -9.75 13.70
CA GLU A 4 25.76 -8.33 13.59
C GLU A 4 24.51 -7.60 13.09
N PRO A 5 24.15 -6.46 13.69
CA PRO A 5 23.06 -5.66 13.17
C PRO A 5 23.43 -5.25 11.75
N SER A 6 22.69 -5.80 10.77
CA SER A 6 22.76 -5.39 9.37
C SER A 6 22.73 -3.87 9.33
N VAL A 7 23.75 -3.26 8.72
CA VAL A 7 23.77 -1.82 8.50
C VAL A 7 22.53 -1.49 7.67
N PRO A 8 21.67 -0.55 8.13
CA PRO A 8 20.45 -0.23 7.40
C PRO A 8 20.79 0.13 5.96
N ILE A 9 20.18 -0.55 5.00
CA ILE A 9 20.39 -0.24 3.59
C ILE A 9 19.96 1.21 3.32
N ALA A 10 20.93 2.03 2.92
CA ALA A 10 20.79 3.49 2.88
C ALA A 10 20.04 4.00 1.64
N ASP A 11 19.99 3.21 0.56
CA ASP A 11 19.36 3.58 -0.69
C ASP A 11 18.84 2.38 -1.49
N ARG A 12 18.06 2.67 -2.53
CA ARG A 12 17.42 1.67 -3.38
C ARG A 12 18.43 0.90 -4.24
N GLU A 13 19.56 1.52 -4.60
CA GLU A 13 20.57 0.88 -5.45
C GLU A 13 21.27 -0.22 -4.67
N THR A 14 21.67 0.07 -3.44
CA THR A 14 22.25 -0.88 -2.49
C THR A 14 21.28 -2.03 -2.19
N LEU A 15 19.99 -1.75 -1.99
CA LEU A 15 18.97 -2.80 -1.82
C LEU A 15 18.86 -3.68 -3.06
N THR A 16 18.93 -3.08 -4.25
CA THR A 16 18.80 -3.81 -5.52
C THR A 16 20.04 -4.68 -5.78
N ALA A 17 21.23 -4.19 -5.45
CA ALA A 17 22.47 -4.95 -5.53
C ALA A 17 22.42 -6.17 -4.59
N TRP A 18 22.06 -5.95 -3.31
CA TRP A 18 21.88 -7.03 -2.34
C TRP A 18 20.85 -8.06 -2.83
N ALA A 19 19.67 -7.62 -3.29
CA ALA A 19 18.63 -8.51 -3.78
C ALA A 19 19.12 -9.36 -4.97
N ARG A 20 19.91 -8.76 -5.87
CA ARG A 20 20.49 -9.46 -7.01
C ARG A 20 21.50 -10.53 -6.58
N GLU A 21 22.36 -10.23 -5.61
CA GLU A 21 23.31 -11.21 -5.05
C GLU A 21 22.58 -12.40 -4.41
N GLN A 22 21.43 -12.14 -3.79
CA GLN A 22 20.57 -13.15 -3.20
C GLN A 22 19.67 -13.88 -4.22
N GLY A 23 19.64 -13.45 -5.49
CA GLY A 23 18.78 -14.04 -6.52
C GLY A 23 17.28 -13.73 -6.35
N VAL A 24 16.93 -12.68 -5.60
CA VAL A 24 15.55 -12.28 -5.29
C VAL A 24 15.20 -10.92 -5.91
N ARG A 25 13.92 -10.55 -5.87
CA ARG A 25 13.44 -9.27 -6.41
C ARG A 25 13.08 -8.30 -5.30
N VAL A 26 13.40 -7.03 -5.51
CA VAL A 26 12.88 -5.93 -4.71
C VAL A 26 11.40 -5.72 -5.04
N ARG A 27 10.57 -5.59 -4.01
CA ARG A 27 9.15 -5.25 -4.09
C ARG A 27 8.84 -4.02 -3.25
N ILE A 28 7.70 -3.39 -3.50
CA ILE A 28 7.15 -2.38 -2.58
C ILE A 28 6.41 -3.15 -1.48
N SER A 29 6.84 -2.98 -0.23
CA SER A 29 6.15 -3.58 0.93
C SER A 29 5.13 -2.63 1.55
N PHE A 30 5.36 -1.32 1.43
CA PHE A 30 4.48 -0.28 1.93
C PHE A 30 4.64 1.01 1.12
N GLU A 31 3.55 1.70 0.86
CA GLU A 31 3.55 2.98 0.16
C GLU A 31 2.62 3.95 0.88
N ASP A 32 3.16 5.13 1.21
CA ASP A 32 2.41 6.26 1.73
C ASP A 32 2.62 7.50 0.82
N TRP A 33 2.08 8.64 1.23
CA TRP A 33 2.06 9.85 0.40
C TRP A 33 3.44 10.47 0.33
N ASP A 34 4.19 10.38 1.44
CA ASP A 34 5.51 10.95 1.65
C ASP A 34 6.65 9.93 1.52
N SER A 35 6.36 8.64 1.36
CA SER A 35 7.40 7.61 1.39
C SER A 35 7.00 6.31 0.72
N ILE A 36 8.00 5.58 0.24
CA ILE A 36 7.87 4.24 -0.32
C ILE A 36 8.87 3.34 0.40
N THR A 37 8.40 2.23 0.95
CA THR A 37 9.25 1.19 1.54
C THR A 37 9.46 0.08 0.53
N TYR A 38 10.70 -0.07 0.12
CA TYR A 38 11.16 -1.17 -0.70
C TYR A 38 11.67 -2.29 0.20
N GLU A 39 11.40 -3.52 -0.18
CA GLU A 39 11.80 -4.71 0.57
C GLU A 39 12.29 -5.79 -0.38
N ALA A 40 13.28 -6.56 0.05
CA ALA A 40 13.65 -7.82 -0.56
C ALA A 40 13.75 -8.90 0.53
N LEU A 41 13.22 -10.09 0.23
CA LEU A 41 13.25 -11.23 1.14
C LEU A 41 14.08 -12.34 0.51
N SER A 42 15.05 -12.84 1.25
CA SER A 42 15.85 -14.02 0.92
C SER A 42 15.74 -15.05 2.04
N THR A 43 16.21 -16.26 1.80
CA THR A 43 16.35 -17.31 2.81
C THR A 43 17.83 -17.53 3.07
N GLY A 44 18.26 -17.36 4.31
CA GLY A 44 19.64 -17.61 4.71
C GLY A 44 20.01 -19.10 4.69
N PRO A 45 21.30 -19.44 4.87
CA PRO A 45 21.80 -20.82 4.80
C PRO A 45 21.07 -21.77 5.78
N ASP A 46 20.68 -21.26 6.95
CA ASP A 46 20.00 -22.01 7.99
C ASP A 46 18.46 -22.00 7.84
N GLY A 47 17.93 -21.57 6.68
CA GLY A 47 16.49 -21.45 6.45
C GLY A 47 15.84 -20.22 7.08
N THR A 48 16.61 -19.38 7.78
CA THR A 48 16.11 -18.16 8.44
C THR A 48 15.79 -17.08 7.39
N PRO A 49 14.62 -16.43 7.44
CA PRO A 49 14.30 -15.36 6.51
C PRO A 49 15.22 -14.15 6.74
N LEU A 50 15.85 -13.69 5.66
CA LEU A 50 16.61 -12.45 5.60
C LEU A 50 15.72 -11.40 4.94
N VAL A 51 15.44 -10.31 5.65
CA VAL A 51 14.58 -9.23 5.15
C VAL A 51 15.34 -7.92 5.20
N GLU A 52 15.57 -7.36 4.02
CA GLU A 52 16.21 -6.05 3.88
C GLU A 52 15.22 -5.01 3.39
N ARG A 53 15.30 -3.80 3.96
CA ARG A 53 14.33 -2.72 3.72
C ARG A 53 15.02 -1.39 3.53
N TYR A 54 14.52 -0.63 2.56
CA TYR A 54 14.87 0.76 2.36
C TYR A 54 13.60 1.62 2.30
N ARG A 55 13.51 2.61 3.20
CA ARG A 55 12.43 3.61 3.18
C ARG A 55 12.90 4.85 2.44
N CYS A 56 12.38 5.03 1.23
CA CYS A 56 12.58 6.23 0.43
C CYS A 56 11.60 7.31 0.88
N VAL A 57 12.07 8.34 1.57
CA VAL A 57 11.28 9.55 1.84
C VAL A 57 11.27 10.42 0.59
N LEU A 58 10.08 10.81 0.16
CA LEU A 58 9.87 11.62 -1.04
C LEU A 58 10.08 13.11 -0.72
N PRO A 59 10.65 13.88 -1.66
CA PRO A 59 10.67 15.34 -1.57
C PRO A 59 9.27 15.91 -1.29
N ALA A 60 9.20 16.95 -0.46
CA ALA A 60 7.93 17.54 0.00
C ALA A 60 6.99 17.93 -1.16
N SER A 61 7.53 18.47 -2.26
CA SER A 61 6.72 18.83 -3.44
C SER A 61 6.07 17.62 -4.11
N LEU A 62 6.76 16.46 -4.15
CA LEU A 62 6.21 15.21 -4.66
C LEU A 62 5.20 14.61 -3.68
N ALA A 63 5.49 14.66 -2.38
CA ALA A 63 4.56 14.20 -1.35
C ALA A 63 3.23 14.97 -1.41
N LEU A 64 3.28 16.31 -1.50
CA LEU A 64 2.11 17.17 -1.66
C LEU A 64 1.34 16.87 -2.96
N ARG A 65 2.05 16.63 -4.06
CA ARG A 65 1.40 16.27 -5.33
C ARG A 65 0.68 14.93 -5.21
N ARG A 66 1.31 13.92 -4.60
CA ARG A 66 0.71 12.59 -4.38
C ARG A 66 -0.50 12.68 -3.46
N LEU A 67 -0.40 13.44 -2.38
CA LEU A 67 -1.51 13.79 -1.48
C LEU A 67 -2.71 14.35 -2.27
N ARG A 68 -2.50 15.39 -3.09
CA ARG A 68 -3.55 16.06 -3.88
C ARG A 68 -4.23 15.12 -4.88
N LEU A 69 -3.49 14.17 -5.42
CA LEU A 69 -3.99 13.21 -6.42
C LEU A 69 -4.64 11.96 -5.79
N SER A 70 -4.52 11.78 -4.48
CA SER A 70 -5.04 10.58 -3.80
C SER A 70 -6.45 10.80 -3.28
N TYR A 71 -7.18 9.69 -3.17
CA TYR A 71 -8.49 9.60 -2.52
C TYR A 71 -8.42 8.67 -1.31
N VAL A 72 -9.21 8.99 -0.30
CA VAL A 72 -9.58 8.07 0.78
C VAL A 72 -10.94 7.49 0.43
N VAL A 73 -11.00 6.15 0.36
CA VAL A 73 -12.21 5.39 0.10
C VAL A 73 -12.52 4.54 1.32
N GLY A 74 -13.70 4.74 1.90
CA GLY A 74 -14.22 3.90 2.98
C GLY A 74 -15.26 2.93 2.44
N LEU A 75 -15.08 1.65 2.75
CA LEU A 75 -15.98 0.56 2.42
C LEU A 75 -16.39 -0.19 3.68
N CYS A 76 -17.61 -0.73 3.69
CA CYS A 76 -18.08 -1.60 4.76
C CYS A 76 -18.84 -2.81 4.20
N HIS A 77 -18.90 -3.87 4.99
CA HIS A 77 -19.78 -5.01 4.75
C HIS A 77 -20.18 -5.65 6.09
N ASP A 78 -21.22 -6.48 6.09
CA ASP A 78 -21.54 -7.30 7.25
C ASP A 78 -20.59 -8.50 7.34
N ALA A 79 -20.03 -8.72 8.52
CA ALA A 79 -19.19 -9.86 8.85
C ALA A 79 -19.69 -10.50 10.14
N GLY A 80 -20.64 -11.44 10.01
CA GLY A 80 -21.18 -12.17 11.17
C GLY A 80 -22.05 -11.29 12.08
N GLY A 81 -22.84 -10.38 11.51
CA GLY A 81 -23.74 -9.49 12.24
C GLY A 81 -23.08 -8.21 12.80
N ALA A 82 -21.82 -7.94 12.43
CA ALA A 82 -21.11 -6.72 12.76
C ALA A 82 -20.60 -6.02 11.49
N ALA A 83 -20.57 -4.68 11.52
CA ALA A 83 -20.02 -3.88 10.42
C ALA A 83 -18.48 -3.98 10.40
N CYS A 84 -17.94 -4.62 9.38
CA CYS A 84 -16.51 -4.61 9.09
C CYS A 84 -16.18 -3.40 8.21
N ASN A 85 -15.26 -2.54 8.65
CA ASN A 85 -14.87 -1.33 7.94
C ASN A 85 -13.49 -1.46 7.32
N HIS A 86 -13.35 -0.96 6.10
CA HIS A 86 -12.10 -0.92 5.35
C HIS A 86 -11.87 0.47 4.79
N VAL A 87 -10.69 1.03 5.04
CA VAL A 87 -10.28 2.30 4.44
C VAL A 87 -9.10 2.04 3.51
N ARG A 88 -9.17 2.60 2.31
CA ARG A 88 -8.11 2.51 1.31
C ARG A 88 -7.74 3.90 0.82
N ARG A 89 -6.44 4.09 0.61
CA ARG A 89 -5.87 5.26 -0.06
C ARG A 89 -5.57 4.85 -1.49
N VAL A 90 -6.15 5.55 -2.47
CA VAL A 90 -6.08 5.16 -3.88
C VAL A 90 -5.78 6.38 -4.74
N VAL A 91 -4.80 6.26 -5.63
CA VAL A 91 -4.58 7.22 -6.73
C VAL A 91 -5.39 6.74 -7.93
N PRO A 92 -6.19 7.59 -8.59
CA PRO A 92 -6.97 7.18 -9.74
C PRO A 92 -6.05 6.70 -10.87
N PRO A 93 -6.43 5.63 -11.60
CA PRO A 93 -5.62 5.10 -12.69
C PRO A 93 -5.48 6.09 -13.84
N VAL A 94 -6.48 6.96 -14.04
CA VAL A 94 -6.50 8.00 -15.06
C VAL A 94 -6.49 9.37 -14.38
N LEU A 95 -5.33 10.05 -14.41
CA LEU A 95 -5.15 11.34 -13.73
C LEU A 95 -5.89 12.51 -14.39
N SER A 96 -6.30 12.35 -15.65
CA SER A 96 -7.04 13.37 -16.43
C SER A 96 -8.56 13.15 -16.45
N ALA A 97 -9.06 12.18 -15.70
CA ALA A 97 -10.49 11.91 -15.60
C ALA A 97 -11.23 13.08 -14.93
N SER A 98 -12.53 13.22 -15.22
CA SER A 98 -13.39 14.12 -14.46
C SER A 98 -13.45 13.67 -13.00
N GLU A 99 -13.81 14.58 -12.08
CA GLU A 99 -13.93 14.23 -10.65
C GLU A 99 -14.91 13.07 -10.41
N SER A 100 -16.05 13.06 -11.11
CA SER A 100 -17.04 11.98 -10.98
C SER A 100 -16.50 10.63 -11.46
N ALA A 101 -15.80 10.60 -12.59
CA ALA A 101 -15.18 9.39 -13.11
C ALA A 101 -14.05 8.91 -12.20
N ALA A 102 -13.18 9.82 -11.75
CA ALA A 102 -12.11 9.51 -10.82
C ALA A 102 -12.65 8.91 -9.51
N ARG A 103 -13.73 9.47 -8.94
CA ARG A 103 -14.38 8.93 -7.73
C ARG A 103 -14.95 7.53 -7.94
N HIS A 104 -15.53 7.26 -9.11
CA HIS A 104 -16.01 5.93 -9.47
C HIS A 104 -14.83 4.93 -9.61
N ASP A 105 -13.78 5.30 -10.34
CA ASP A 105 -12.63 4.44 -10.58
C ASP A 105 -11.90 4.08 -9.29
N VAL A 106 -11.67 5.06 -8.40
CA VAL A 106 -10.99 4.77 -7.12
C VAL A 106 -11.84 3.88 -6.21
N ALA A 107 -13.17 3.97 -6.29
CA ALA A 107 -14.06 3.10 -5.54
C ALA A 107 -13.95 1.64 -6.02
N LEU A 108 -13.91 1.43 -7.34
CA LEU A 108 -13.70 0.10 -7.93
C LEU A 108 -12.34 -0.49 -7.56
N VAL A 109 -11.27 0.31 -7.69
CA VAL A 109 -9.92 -0.12 -7.31
C VAL A 109 -9.86 -0.46 -5.82
N ALA A 110 -10.45 0.36 -4.95
CA ALA A 110 -10.47 0.11 -3.52
C ALA A 110 -11.21 -1.19 -3.17
N ALA A 111 -12.37 -1.45 -3.79
CA ALA A 111 -13.11 -2.69 -3.59
C ALA A 111 -12.31 -3.93 -4.05
N ALA A 112 -11.67 -3.85 -5.21
CA ALA A 112 -10.82 -4.93 -5.73
C ALA A 112 -9.62 -5.22 -4.81
N LEU A 113 -8.98 -4.17 -4.27
CA LEU A 113 -7.90 -4.33 -3.29
C LEU A 113 -8.38 -5.00 -2.00
N VAL A 114 -9.52 -4.55 -1.45
CA VAL A 114 -10.09 -5.16 -0.24
C VAL A 114 -10.44 -6.63 -0.47
N GLU A 115 -11.08 -6.96 -1.59
CA GLU A 115 -11.37 -8.36 -1.93
C GLU A 115 -10.09 -9.20 -1.99
N SER A 116 -9.10 -8.75 -2.77
CA SER A 116 -7.83 -9.47 -2.95
C SER A 116 -7.12 -9.75 -1.61
N GLU A 117 -7.12 -8.78 -0.70
CA GLU A 117 -6.38 -8.85 0.56
C GLU A 117 -7.18 -9.49 1.71
N ARG A 118 -8.52 -9.34 1.71
CA ARG A 118 -9.36 -9.58 2.89
C ARG A 118 -10.43 -10.63 2.69
N ARG A 119 -10.67 -11.14 1.46
CA ARG A 119 -11.62 -12.22 1.22
C ARG A 119 -11.39 -13.42 2.16
N ALA A 120 -10.14 -13.88 2.27
CA ALA A 120 -9.81 -15.03 3.13
C ALA A 120 -9.85 -14.71 4.64
N VAL A 121 -9.93 -13.43 5.03
CA VAL A 121 -9.87 -12.98 6.42
C VAL A 121 -11.25 -12.63 6.96
N CYS A 122 -12.05 -11.86 6.22
CA CYS A 122 -13.37 -11.41 6.63
C CYS A 122 -14.48 -11.71 5.61
N GLY A 123 -14.18 -12.35 4.49
CA GLY A 123 -15.20 -12.67 3.47
C GLY A 123 -15.59 -11.48 2.59
N ALA A 124 -14.87 -10.36 2.65
CA ALA A 124 -15.12 -9.21 1.79
C ALA A 124 -15.00 -9.59 0.31
N THR A 125 -16.00 -9.21 -0.49
CA THR A 125 -16.02 -9.32 -1.95
C THR A 125 -16.53 -8.01 -2.53
N VAL A 126 -16.22 -7.75 -3.80
CA VAL A 126 -16.75 -6.59 -4.52
C VAL A 126 -18.28 -6.55 -4.45
N ASP A 127 -18.94 -7.71 -4.45
CA ASP A 127 -20.41 -7.81 -4.40
C ASP A 127 -21.03 -7.46 -3.03
N ASN A 128 -20.28 -7.63 -1.93
CA ASN A 128 -20.81 -7.38 -0.58
C ASN A 128 -20.28 -6.08 0.06
N LEU A 129 -19.33 -5.40 -0.59
CA LEU A 129 -18.77 -4.14 -0.13
C LEU A 129 -19.67 -2.96 -0.54
N THR A 130 -20.02 -2.13 0.44
CA THR A 130 -20.69 -0.85 0.24
C THR A 130 -19.72 0.29 0.48
N VAL A 131 -19.61 1.21 -0.49
CA VAL A 131 -18.79 2.42 -0.35
C VAL A 131 -19.58 3.47 0.41
N TYR A 132 -19.07 3.90 1.57
CA TYR A 132 -19.71 4.93 2.40
C TYR A 132 -19.01 6.29 2.30
N THR A 133 -17.77 6.34 1.80
CA THR A 133 -17.08 7.62 1.52
C THR A 133 -16.07 7.49 0.40
N VAL A 134 -15.96 8.55 -0.40
CA VAL A 134 -14.91 8.75 -1.40
C VAL A 134 -14.54 10.23 -1.36
N GLN A 135 -13.40 10.56 -0.78
CA GLN A 135 -12.97 11.95 -0.59
C GLN A 135 -11.53 12.14 -1.03
N ARG A 136 -11.17 13.34 -1.46
CA ARG A 136 -9.78 13.70 -1.70
C ARG A 136 -9.02 13.59 -0.39
N ALA A 137 -7.82 13.02 -0.44
CA ALA A 137 -7.01 12.75 0.72
C ALA A 137 -6.60 14.02 1.49
N GLN A 138 -6.46 15.14 0.77
CA GLN A 138 -6.17 16.47 1.36
C GLN A 138 -7.34 17.03 2.19
N ASP A 139 -8.56 16.59 1.91
CA ASP A 139 -9.78 17.09 2.55
C ASP A 139 -10.28 16.10 3.63
N TRP A 140 -9.61 14.96 3.78
CA TRP A 140 -9.96 13.93 4.76
C TRP A 140 -9.62 14.39 6.17
N GLN A 141 -10.63 14.36 7.05
CA GLN A 141 -10.43 14.54 8.49
C GLN A 141 -10.67 13.20 9.20
N PRO A 142 -9.69 12.68 9.97
CA PRO A 142 -9.94 11.54 10.83
C PRO A 142 -10.97 11.94 11.90
N PHE A 143 -11.95 11.07 12.10
CA PHE A 143 -12.97 11.16 13.15
C PHE A 143 -12.40 10.83 14.54
#